data_AF-A0A966ANG4-F1
#
_entry.id   AF-A0A966ANG4-F1
#
_cell.length_a   1.000
_cell.length_b   1.000
_cell.length_c   1.000
_cell.angle_alpha   90.00
_cell.angle_beta   90.00
_cell.angle_gamma   90.00
#
_symmetry.space_group_name_H-M   'P 1'
#
loop_
_entity.id
_entity.type
_entity.pdbx_description
1 polymer ?
#
loop_
_entity_poly.entity_id
_entity_poly.type
_entity_poly.pdbx_seq_one_letter_code
_entity_poly.pdbx_strand_id
1 'polypeptide(L)' 'VDSHELVMKGTRFGPVIVPGDPLSSSLYRLVAGKVDASIRMPHGKEKLSDKEIEAVESWIAQGAKND' A
#
# COMPACT_ATOMS: atom_id res chain seq x y z
N VAL A 1 -3.66 15.42 -15.87
CA VAL A 1 -4.54 15.29 -14.69
C VAL A 1 -4.00 14.12 -13.89
N ASP A 2 -3.30 14.44 -12.81
CA ASP A 2 -2.15 13.69 -12.32
C ASP A 2 -2.53 12.47 -11.48
N SER A 3 -2.00 11.31 -11.88
CA SER A 3 -2.24 9.98 -11.31
C SER A 3 -1.89 9.86 -9.83
N HIS A 4 -1.04 10.75 -9.31
CA HIS A 4 -0.59 10.73 -7.92
C HIS A 4 -1.66 11.22 -6.94
N GLU A 5 -2.41 12.27 -7.30
CA GLU A 5 -3.40 12.87 -6.41
C GLU A 5 -4.58 11.92 -6.16
N LEU A 6 -4.94 11.10 -7.15
CA LEU A 6 -5.96 10.06 -7.03
C LEU A 6 -5.53 8.91 -6.12
N VAL A 7 -4.25 8.53 -6.13
CA VAL A 7 -3.72 7.47 -5.25
C VAL A 7 -3.70 7.93 -3.80
N MET A 8 -3.29 9.19 -3.56
CA MET A 8 -3.23 9.78 -2.22
C MET A 8 -4.61 10.09 -1.64
N LYS A 9 -5.57 10.53 -2.46
CA LYS A 9 -6.97 10.74 -2.03
C LYS A 9 -7.65 9.45 -1.59
N GLY A 10 -7.11 8.31 -2.01
CA GLY A 10 -7.60 6.98 -1.68
C GLY A 10 -8.92 6.67 -2.38
N THR A 11 -9.64 5.67 -1.87
CA THR A 11 -10.95 5.30 -2.41
C THR A 11 -12.06 5.97 -1.61
N ARG A 12 -13.34 5.79 -2.00
CA ARG A 12 -14.50 6.23 -1.19
C ARG A 12 -14.50 5.71 0.26
N PHE A 13 -13.62 4.76 0.57
CA PHE A 13 -13.48 4.12 1.88
C PHE A 13 -12.33 4.68 2.73
N GLY A 14 -11.60 5.70 2.24
CA GLY A 14 -10.51 6.35 2.97
C GLY A 14 -9.16 6.32 2.26
N PRO A 15 -8.12 6.94 2.87
CA PRO A 15 -6.78 7.02 2.30
C PRO A 15 -6.19 5.62 2.12
N VAL A 16 -5.68 5.34 0.92
CA VAL A 16 -5.04 4.05 0.60
C VAL A 16 -3.66 3.96 1.25
N ILE A 17 -3.02 5.10 1.46
CA ILE A 17 -1.71 5.26 2.07
C ILE A 17 -1.83 6.31 3.17
N VAL A 18 -1.32 5.98 4.36
CA VAL A 18 -1.20 6.88 5.51
C VAL A 18 0.30 7.18 5.67
N PRO A 19 0.76 8.38 5.27
CA PRO A 19 2.16 8.77 5.41
C PRO A 19 2.65 8.61 6.86
N GLY A 20 3.78 7.94 7.05
CA GLY A 20 4.36 7.69 8.37
C GLY A 20 3.76 6.51 9.13
N ASP A 21 2.65 5.91 8.66
CA ASP A 21 2.04 4.74 9.27
C ASP A 21 1.73 3.65 8.24
N PRO A 22 2.68 2.72 8.00
CA PRO A 22 2.48 1.57 7.13
C PRO A 22 1.37 0.63 7.60
N LEU A 23 1.18 0.47 8.91
CA LEU A 23 0.18 -0.46 9.46
C LEU A 23 -1.25 0.06 9.25
N SER A 24 -1.44 1.37 9.35
CA SER A 24 -2.71 2.03 9.03
C SER A 24 -2.93 2.17 7.52
N SER A 25 -1.91 1.96 6.69
CA SER A 25 -2.03 2.00 5.23
C SER A 25 -2.68 0.74 4.67
N SER A 26 -3.79 0.91 3.94
CA SER A 26 -4.50 -0.20 3.30
C SER A 26 -3.63 -0.86 2.22
N LEU A 27 -2.83 -0.07 1.48
CA LEU A 27 -1.91 -0.59 0.46
C LEU A 27 -0.94 -1.62 1.04
N TYR A 28 -0.24 -1.27 2.13
CA TYR A 28 0.70 -2.17 2.79
C TYR A 28 0.00 -3.45 3.25
N ARG A 29 -1.17 -3.35 3.88
CA ARG A 29 -1.92 -4.52 4.35
C ARG A 29 -2.32 -5.46 3.21
N LEU A 30 -2.66 -4.92 2.04
CA LEU A 30 -3.01 -5.69 0.84
C LEU A 30 -1.79 -6.41 0.24
N VAL A 31 -0.63 -5.75 0.12
CA VAL A 31 0.59 -6.34 -0.46
C VAL A 31 1.34 -7.25 0.50
N ALA A 32 1.29 -6.94 1.80
CA ALA A 32 1.87 -7.77 2.85
C ALA A 32 1.04 -9.04 3.12
N GLY A 33 -0.13 -9.18 2.49
CA GLY A 33 -1.02 -10.32 2.67
C GLY A 33 -1.59 -10.42 4.09
N LYS A 34 -1.62 -9.32 4.86
CA LYS A 34 -2.22 -9.26 6.21
C LYS A 34 -3.76 -9.14 6.14
N VAL A 35 -4.34 -9.56 5.04
CA VAL A 35 -5.76 -9.47 4.68
C VAL A 35 -6.23 -10.81 4.14
N ASP A 36 -7.54 -10.97 3.99
CA ASP A 36 -8.11 -12.20 3.43
C ASP A 36 -7.56 -12.49 2.01
N ALA A 37 -7.37 -13.77 1.69
CA ALA A 37 -6.81 -14.19 0.41
C ALA A 37 -7.68 -13.76 -0.79
N SER A 38 -8.97 -13.51 -0.57
CA SER A 38 -9.90 -12.98 -1.58
C SER A 38 -9.61 -11.52 -1.95
N ILE A 39 -9.01 -10.73 -1.06
CA ILE A 39 -8.75 -9.29 -1.24
C ILE A 39 -7.27 -8.95 -1.26
N ARG A 40 -6.36 -9.89 -0.99
CA ARG A 40 -4.90 -9.65 -1.04
C ARG A 40 -4.44 -9.27 -2.44
N MET A 41 -3.44 -8.40 -2.52
CA MET A 41 -2.74 -8.09 -3.77
C MET A 41 -1.42 -8.88 -3.85
N PRO A 42 -1.03 -9.35 -5.05
CA PRO A 42 -1.75 -9.25 -6.32
C PRO A 42 -2.76 -10.40 -6.51
N HIS A 43 -3.95 -10.09 -7.04
CA HIS A 43 -4.99 -11.10 -7.28
C HIS A 43 -4.51 -12.22 -8.21
N GLY A 44 -4.61 -13.47 -7.76
CA GLY A 44 -4.28 -14.66 -8.56
C GLY A 44 -2.80 -14.80 -8.92
N LYS A 45 -1.91 -14.00 -8.31
CA LYS A 45 -0.45 -14.08 -8.51
C LYS A 45 0.27 -14.42 -7.21
N GLU A 46 1.54 -14.74 -7.33
CA GLU A 46 2.43 -14.90 -6.18
C GLU A 46 2.51 -13.60 -5.38
N LYS A 47 2.71 -13.75 -4.06
CA LYS A 47 2.96 -12.63 -3.18
C LYS A 47 4.23 -11.89 -3.63
N LEU A 48 4.29 -10.59 -3.38
CA LEU A 48 5.55 -9.88 -3.48
C LEU A 48 6.57 -10.52 -2.53
N SER A 49 7.85 -10.42 -2.89
CA SER A 49 8.92 -10.85 -2.01
C SER A 49 8.93 -10.01 -0.73
N ASP A 50 9.41 -10.60 0.36
CA ASP A 50 9.42 -9.91 1.66
C ASP A 50 10.26 -8.61 1.59
N LYS A 51 11.28 -8.57 0.72
CA LYS A 51 12.08 -7.36 0.43
C LYS A 51 11.28 -6.26 -0.27
N GLU A 52 10.41 -6.60 -1.21
CA GLU A 52 9.54 -5.62 -1.87
C GLU A 52 8.49 -5.07 -0.90
N ILE A 53 7.96 -5.94 -0.03
CA ILE A 53 7.03 -5.52 1.03
C ILE A 53 7.73 -4.57 2.02
N GLU A 54 8.96 -4.89 2.42
CA GLU A 54 9.78 -4.04 3.31
C GLU A 54 10.16 -2.71 2.65
N ALA A 55 10.42 -2.70 1.35
CA ALA A 55 10.64 -1.46 0.60
C ALA A 55 9.40 -0.56 0.60
N VAL A 56 8.21 -1.14 0.41
CA VAL A 56 6.93 -0.41 0.51
C VAL A 56 6.69 0.09 1.92
N GLU A 57 6.96 -0.73 2.95
CA GLU A 57 6.86 -0.33 4.36
C GLU A 57 7.75 0.88 4.65
N SER A 58 9.01 0.80 4.24
CA SER A 58 10.01 1.86 4.45
C SER A 58 9.63 3.13 3.71
N TRP A 59 9.12 3.03 2.49
CA TRP A 59 8.66 4.18 1.72
C TRP A 59 7.47 4.88 2.39
N ILE A 60 6.49 4.11 2.87
CA ILE A 60 5.35 4.69 3.60
C ILE A 60 5.80 5.30 4.93
N ALA A 61 6.69 4.64 5.66
CA ALA A 61 7.26 5.15 6.91
C ALA A 61 8.02 6.47 6.71
N GLN A 62 8.66 6.65 5.56
CA GLN A 62 9.34 7.90 5.17
C GLN A 62 8.38 9.02 4.76
N GLY A 63 7.07 8.77 4.80
CA GLY A 63 6.03 9.74 4.49
C GLY A 63 5.45 9.59 3.09
N ALA A 64 5.61 8.43 2.45
CA ALA A 64 5.09 8.15 1.11
C ALA A 64 5.44 9.27 0.11
N LYS A 65 6.69 9.75 0.17
CA LYS A 65 7.16 10.87 -0.64
C LYS A 65 7.19 10.46 -2.11
N ASN A 66 6.74 11.36 -2.95
CA ASN A 66 6.67 11.17 -4.39
C ASN A 66 7.85 11.96 -5.00
N ASP A 67 9.04 11.37 -4.95
CA ASP A 67 10.26 11.88 -5.60
C ASP A 67 10.33 11.40 -7.06
#